data_AF-A0A969S6G3-F1
#
_entry.id   AF-A0A969S6G3-F1
#
_cell.length_a   1.000
_cell.length_b   1.000
_cell.length_c   1.000
_cell.angle_alpha   90.00
_cell.angle_beta   90.00
_cell.angle_gamma   90.00
#
_symmetry.space_group_name_H-M   'P 1'
#
loop_
_entity.id
_entity.type
_entity.pdbx_description
1 polymer ?
#
loop_
_entity_poly.entity_id
_entity_poly.type
_entity_poly.pdbx_seq_one_letter_code
_entity_poly.pdbx_strand_id
1 'polypeptide(L)'
;MPPQGAPAASTQQVVAKSDTLIIAFDGVGGDIRQVVLRKHFARGEATQPFTLMQEKVGHYFIAQTGLLGAGLPNHTSRWAPANTDIDLGNQEKVDVVFTNTETPGITVNKVYTLTRGSYVVDVRYDIKNTTDAVIQPKAYFSFYAMLIRPKARAPGVIRLLELRHLPVLRFIPSLKNFKKSVFQILRKTKRTT
;
A
#
# COMPACT_ATOMS: atom_id res chain seq x y z
N MET A 1 38.23 -0.80 -0.31
CA MET A 1 37.01 -1.05 -1.10
C MET A 1 35.83 -0.84 -0.17
N PRO A 2 34.83 0.01 -0.49
CA PRO A 2 33.61 0.07 0.31
C PRO A 2 32.84 -1.25 0.14
N PRO A 3 32.12 -1.72 1.17
CA PRO A 3 31.30 -2.93 1.07
C PRO A 3 30.19 -2.71 0.04
N GLN A 4 30.16 -3.58 -0.97
CA GLN A 4 29.09 -3.63 -1.96
C GLN A 4 27.78 -3.97 -1.24
N GLY A 5 26.80 -3.07 -1.36
CA GLY A 5 25.44 -3.35 -0.88
C GLY A 5 24.96 -4.64 -1.53
N ALA A 6 24.45 -5.56 -0.72
CA ALA A 6 23.86 -6.80 -1.19
C ALA A 6 22.86 -6.47 -2.32
N PRO A 7 22.86 -7.21 -3.44
CA PRO A 7 21.84 -7.02 -4.46
C PRO A 7 20.48 -7.15 -3.79
N ALA A 8 19.66 -6.10 -3.89
CA ALA A 8 18.26 -6.18 -3.51
C ALA A 8 17.69 -7.40 -4.25
N ALA A 9 17.30 -8.43 -3.50
CA ALA A 9 16.62 -9.58 -4.06
C ALA A 9 15.52 -9.04 -4.98
N SER A 10 15.51 -9.47 -6.24
CA SER A 10 14.52 -9.03 -7.23
C SER A 10 13.14 -9.30 -6.68
N THR A 11 12.55 -8.28 -6.04
CA THR A 11 11.18 -8.31 -5.59
C THR A 11 10.35 -8.35 -6.84
N GLN A 12 9.62 -9.43 -7.04
CA GLN A 12 8.77 -9.58 -8.22
C GLN A 12 7.69 -8.51 -8.13
N GLN A 13 7.92 -7.41 -8.83
CA GLN A 13 7.00 -6.28 -8.88
C GLN A 13 5.80 -6.68 -9.72
N VAL A 14 4.61 -6.50 -9.16
CA VAL A 14 3.35 -6.75 -9.86
C VAL A 14 2.71 -5.42 -10.17
N VAL A 15 2.23 -5.24 -11.39
CA VAL A 15 1.57 -4.00 -11.82
C VAL A 15 0.14 -4.29 -12.24
N ALA A 16 -0.79 -3.55 -11.65
CA ALA A 16 -2.20 -3.58 -12.05
C ALA A 16 -2.64 -2.23 -12.58
N LYS A 17 -3.37 -2.25 -13.69
CA LYS A 17 -3.87 -1.07 -14.39
C LYS A 17 -5.39 -1.12 -14.51
N SER A 18 -6.02 0.02 -14.27
CA SER A 18 -7.44 0.29 -14.53
C SER A 18 -7.55 1.65 -15.23
N ASP A 19 -8.76 2.08 -15.58
CA ASP A 19 -9.00 3.39 -16.21
C ASP A 19 -8.66 4.59 -15.29
N THR A 20 -8.70 4.40 -13.97
CA THR A 20 -8.43 5.43 -12.94
C THR A 20 -7.07 5.29 -12.26
N LEU A 21 -6.57 4.07 -12.10
CA LEU A 21 -5.40 3.76 -11.27
C LEU A 21 -4.33 2.96 -12.02
N ILE A 22 -3.07 3.23 -11.69
CA ILE A 22 -1.95 2.29 -11.89
C ILE A 22 -1.36 2.00 -10.51
N ILE A 23 -1.30 0.72 -10.14
CA ILE A 23 -0.83 0.26 -8.83
C ILE A 23 0.36 -0.67 -9.02
N ALA A 24 1.44 -0.44 -8.28
CA ALA A 24 2.55 -1.38 -8.18
C ALA A 24 2.55 -2.02 -6.79
N PHE A 25 2.71 -3.34 -6.78
CA PHE A 25 2.78 -4.18 -5.60
C PHE A 25 4.15 -4.84 -5.47
N ASP A 26 4.52 -5.18 -4.24
CA ASP A 26 5.73 -5.92 -3.91
C ASP A 26 5.43 -7.39 -3.63
N GLY A 27 6.19 -8.31 -4.23
CA GLY A 27 6.13 -9.75 -3.95
C GLY A 27 6.58 -10.12 -2.52
N VAL A 28 7.26 -9.21 -1.82
CA VAL A 28 7.46 -9.29 -0.37
C VAL A 28 6.41 -8.41 0.32
N GLY A 29 5.69 -8.99 1.28
CA GLY A 29 4.57 -8.36 1.95
C GLY A 29 3.27 -8.34 1.14
N GLY A 30 3.32 -8.40 -0.20
CA GLY A 30 2.13 -8.27 -1.03
C GLY A 30 1.51 -6.88 -0.87
N ASP A 31 2.34 -5.86 -0.70
CA ASP A 31 1.94 -4.51 -0.28
C ASP A 31 1.93 -3.52 -1.45
N ILE A 32 1.17 -2.43 -1.32
CA ILE A 32 1.12 -1.38 -2.32
C ILE A 32 2.31 -0.43 -2.14
N ARG A 33 3.18 -0.38 -3.16
CA ARG A 33 4.39 0.46 -3.19
C ARG A 33 4.23 1.72 -4.04
N GLN A 34 3.31 1.70 -5.00
CA GLN A 34 3.02 2.85 -5.83
C GLN A 34 1.53 2.91 -6.18
N VAL A 35 0.96 4.13 -6.17
CA VAL A 35 -0.37 4.41 -6.70
C VAL A 35 -0.31 5.68 -7.53
N VAL A 36 -0.67 5.57 -8.81
CA VAL A 36 -0.77 6.68 -9.76
C VAL A 36 -2.23 6.89 -10.12
N LEU A 37 -2.68 8.14 -10.05
CA LEU A 37 -4.03 8.56 -10.40
C LEU A 37 -4.07 9.02 -11.87
N ARG A 38 -4.61 8.19 -12.77
CA ARG A 38 -4.56 8.42 -14.23
C ARG A 38 -5.37 9.61 -14.71
N LYS A 39 -6.38 10.05 -13.94
CA LYS A 39 -7.27 11.17 -14.29
C LYS A 39 -6.94 12.47 -13.54
N HIS A 40 -5.85 12.47 -12.77
CA HIS A 40 -5.39 13.65 -12.04
C HIS A 40 -3.96 13.94 -12.44
N PHE A 41 -3.64 15.19 -12.73
CA PHE A 41 -2.32 15.57 -13.19
C PHE A 41 -1.53 16.28 -12.09
N ALA A 42 -0.21 16.18 -12.17
CA ALA A 42 0.69 16.89 -11.25
C ALA A 42 0.53 18.41 -11.42
N ARG A 43 0.77 19.16 -10.33
CA ARG A 43 0.58 20.61 -10.34
C ARG A 43 1.55 21.25 -11.34
N GLY A 44 0.99 21.97 -12.32
CA GLY A 44 1.77 22.64 -13.37
C GLY A 44 2.14 21.74 -14.56
N GLU A 45 1.76 20.47 -14.52
CA GLU A 45 2.01 19.50 -15.59
C GLU A 45 0.66 19.06 -16.17
N ALA A 46 0.40 19.34 -17.45
CA ALA A 46 -0.87 18.96 -18.08
C ALA A 46 -0.93 17.48 -18.50
N THR A 47 0.22 16.82 -18.59
CA THR A 47 0.35 15.50 -19.20
C THR A 47 0.85 14.41 -18.25
N GLN A 48 1.42 14.77 -17.10
CA GLN A 48 1.95 13.81 -16.13
C GLN A 48 0.90 13.44 -15.07
N PRO A 49 0.48 12.16 -15.00
CA PRO A 49 -0.40 11.70 -13.94
C PRO A 49 0.20 11.90 -12.55
N PHE A 50 -0.66 12.19 -11.57
CA PHE A 50 -0.26 12.42 -10.19
C PHE A 50 0.02 11.10 -9.47
N THR A 51 1.23 10.95 -8.94
CA THR A 51 1.61 9.81 -8.09
C THR A 51 1.27 10.11 -6.63
N LEU A 52 0.26 9.40 -6.10
CA LEU A 52 -0.21 9.56 -4.72
C LEU A 52 0.70 8.84 -3.72
N MET A 53 1.05 7.58 -4.01
CA MET A 53 1.91 6.74 -3.18
C MET A 53 3.16 6.37 -3.97
N GLN A 54 4.32 6.44 -3.33
CA GLN A 54 5.59 6.00 -3.89
C GLN A 54 6.60 5.73 -2.77
N GLU A 55 7.53 4.82 -3.02
CA GLU A 55 8.66 4.51 -2.16
C GLU A 55 9.92 5.19 -2.72
N LYS A 56 10.00 6.52 -2.57
CA LYS A 56 11.18 7.31 -3.01
C LYS A 56 11.76 8.13 -1.87
N VAL A 57 13.08 8.34 -1.90
CA VAL A 57 13.74 9.29 -1.00
C VAL A 57 13.09 10.66 -1.20
N GLY A 58 12.65 11.29 -0.12
CA GLY A 58 11.92 12.56 -0.19
C GLY A 58 10.40 12.43 -0.17
N HIS A 59 9.87 11.32 -0.66
CA HIS A 59 8.44 11.05 -0.80
C HIS A 59 8.20 9.56 -0.55
N TYR A 60 8.08 9.22 0.74
CA TYR A 60 7.77 7.85 1.16
C TYR A 60 6.31 7.81 1.59
N PHE A 61 5.46 7.17 0.82
CA PHE A 61 4.08 6.88 1.21
C PHE A 61 3.69 5.50 0.67
N ILE A 62 3.57 4.52 1.56
CA ILE A 62 3.21 3.13 1.25
C ILE A 62 2.02 2.65 2.09
N ALA A 63 1.35 1.61 1.62
CA ALA A 63 0.28 0.92 2.35
C ALA A 63 0.65 -0.54 2.57
N GLN A 64 0.76 -0.93 3.84
CA GLN A 64 1.12 -2.28 4.27
C GLN A 64 -0.05 -3.00 4.91
N THR A 65 -0.17 -4.30 4.63
CA THR A 65 -1.28 -5.11 5.12
C THR A 65 -0.82 -6.53 5.44
N GLY A 66 -1.48 -7.17 6.40
CA GLY A 66 -1.15 -8.55 6.72
C GLY A 66 -2.10 -9.16 7.73
N LEU A 67 -1.82 -10.41 8.08
CA LEU A 67 -2.51 -11.14 9.13
C LEU A 67 -1.62 -11.24 10.37
N LEU A 68 -2.22 -11.05 11.54
CA LEU A 68 -1.64 -11.37 12.83
C LEU A 68 -2.14 -12.74 13.26
N GLY A 69 -1.22 -13.54 13.81
CA GLY A 69 -1.48 -14.90 14.29
C GLY A 69 -0.26 -15.79 14.02
N ALA A 70 -0.09 -16.83 14.83
CA ALA A 70 1.01 -17.78 14.66
C ALA A 70 0.90 -18.47 13.29
N GLY A 71 1.99 -18.48 12.53
CA GLY A 71 2.03 -19.12 11.20
C GLY A 71 1.18 -18.42 10.13
N LEU A 72 0.72 -17.17 10.35
CA LEU A 72 0.00 -16.41 9.33
C LEU A 72 0.92 -15.39 8.65
N PRO A 73 0.78 -15.19 7.33
CA PRO A 73 1.64 -14.30 6.57
C PRO A 73 1.27 -12.82 6.79
N ASN A 74 2.29 -11.98 6.74
CA ASN A 74 2.17 -10.55 6.97
C ASN A 74 2.98 -9.73 5.94
N HIS A 75 3.18 -8.44 6.21
CA HIS A 75 3.94 -7.50 5.36
C HIS A 75 5.43 -7.84 5.17
N THR A 76 5.97 -8.82 5.89
CA THR A 76 7.35 -9.31 5.70
C THR A 76 7.42 -10.69 5.05
N SER A 77 6.29 -11.39 4.91
CA SER A 77 6.21 -12.71 4.29
C SER A 77 6.36 -12.64 2.78
N ARG A 78 6.76 -13.75 2.15
CA ARG A 78 6.77 -13.83 0.68
C ARG A 78 5.39 -14.17 0.17
N TRP A 79 4.99 -13.53 -0.92
CA TRP A 79 3.70 -13.74 -1.55
C TRP A 79 3.94 -14.05 -3.02
N ALA A 80 3.48 -15.22 -3.48
CA ALA A 80 3.57 -15.63 -4.87
C ALA A 80 2.41 -14.99 -5.65
N PRO A 81 2.66 -14.08 -6.60
CA PRO A 81 1.59 -13.51 -7.40
C PRO A 81 1.08 -14.53 -8.43
N ALA A 82 -0.23 -14.54 -8.66
CA ALA A 82 -0.82 -15.35 -9.73
C ALA A 82 -0.42 -14.85 -11.12
N ASN A 83 -0.31 -13.52 -11.28
CA ASN A 83 0.09 -12.81 -12.49
C ASN A 83 0.93 -11.58 -12.12
N THR A 84 1.82 -11.12 -13.00
CA THR A 84 2.66 -9.92 -12.77
C THR A 84 2.17 -8.67 -13.47
N ASP A 85 1.47 -8.82 -14.59
CA ASP A 85 0.93 -7.71 -15.37
C ASP A 85 -0.58 -7.90 -15.54
N ILE A 86 -1.34 -7.03 -14.89
CA ILE A 86 -2.80 -7.09 -14.85
C ILE A 86 -3.34 -5.80 -15.45
N ASP A 87 -4.26 -5.93 -16.41
CA ASP A 87 -4.98 -4.79 -16.97
C ASP A 87 -6.48 -5.10 -16.93
N LEU A 88 -7.27 -4.16 -16.42
CA LEU A 88 -8.72 -4.22 -16.40
C LEU A 88 -9.31 -4.35 -17.81
N GLY A 89 -8.65 -3.78 -18.83
CA GLY A 89 -9.13 -3.80 -20.21
C GLY A 89 -10.56 -3.29 -20.33
N ASN A 90 -11.45 -4.15 -20.84
CA ASN A 90 -12.90 -3.89 -21.00
C ASN A 90 -13.76 -4.52 -19.88
N GLN A 91 -13.17 -5.12 -18.85
CA GLN A 91 -13.89 -5.78 -17.76
C GLN A 91 -14.39 -4.79 -16.70
N GLU A 92 -15.43 -5.13 -15.96
CA GLU A 92 -15.91 -4.28 -14.85
C GLU A 92 -14.99 -4.36 -13.62
N LYS A 93 -14.36 -5.52 -13.39
CA LYS A 93 -13.46 -5.76 -12.26
C LYS A 93 -12.30 -6.65 -12.66
N VAL A 94 -11.17 -6.50 -11.98
CA VAL A 94 -10.02 -7.39 -12.09
C VAL A 94 -9.39 -7.63 -10.71
N ASP A 95 -9.02 -8.88 -10.45
CA ASP A 95 -8.38 -9.30 -9.20
C ASP A 95 -6.87 -9.49 -9.40
N VAL A 96 -6.10 -9.01 -8.43
CA VAL A 96 -4.67 -9.29 -8.27
C VAL A 96 -4.54 -10.21 -7.06
N VAL A 97 -4.15 -11.45 -7.32
CA VAL A 97 -4.10 -12.51 -6.31
C VAL A 97 -2.65 -12.82 -5.95
N PHE A 98 -2.40 -12.88 -4.65
CA PHE A 98 -1.13 -13.24 -4.04
C PHE A 98 -1.35 -14.43 -3.11
N THR A 99 -0.60 -15.50 -3.28
CA THR A 99 -0.73 -16.73 -2.49
C THR A 99 0.49 -16.92 -1.58
N ASN A 100 0.25 -17.29 -0.33
CA ASN A 100 1.26 -17.74 0.62
C ASN A 100 0.90 -19.14 1.13
N THR A 101 1.90 -20.03 1.15
CA THR A 101 1.81 -21.42 1.62
C THR A 101 3.01 -21.78 2.50
N GLU A 102 3.63 -20.79 3.15
CA GLU A 102 4.86 -21.00 3.94
C GLU A 102 4.59 -21.86 5.19
N THR A 103 3.37 -21.81 5.72
CA THR A 103 2.94 -22.65 6.84
C THR A 103 2.26 -23.91 6.34
N PRO A 104 2.79 -25.12 6.64
CA PRO A 104 2.17 -26.38 6.23
C PRO A 104 0.71 -26.48 6.67
N GLY A 105 -0.17 -26.89 5.75
CA GLY A 105 -1.60 -27.03 6.00
C GLY A 105 -2.39 -25.71 6.07
N ILE A 106 -1.72 -24.55 5.90
CA ILE A 106 -2.39 -23.25 5.80
C ILE A 106 -2.05 -22.62 4.45
N THR A 107 -3.08 -22.28 3.67
CA THR A 107 -2.95 -21.50 2.44
C THR A 107 -3.68 -20.19 2.61
N VAL A 108 -3.01 -19.09 2.31
CA VAL A 108 -3.60 -17.75 2.38
C VAL A 108 -3.52 -17.09 1.01
N ASN A 109 -4.67 -16.66 0.48
CA ASN A 109 -4.73 -15.77 -0.67
C ASN A 109 -5.03 -14.35 -0.20
N LYS A 110 -4.19 -13.40 -0.56
CA LYS A 110 -4.44 -11.97 -0.47
C LYS A 110 -4.91 -11.50 -1.84
N VAL A 111 -6.10 -10.90 -1.89
CA VAL A 111 -6.76 -10.49 -3.13
C VAL A 111 -7.01 -9.00 -3.12
N TYR A 112 -6.50 -8.31 -4.14
CA TYR A 112 -6.81 -6.90 -4.42
C TYR A 112 -7.75 -6.81 -5.60
N THR A 113 -8.89 -6.13 -5.47
CA THR A 113 -9.84 -5.95 -6.57
C THR A 113 -9.85 -4.50 -7.02
N LEU A 114 -9.63 -4.28 -8.32
CA LEU A 114 -9.84 -3.01 -8.98
C LEU A 114 -11.19 -3.04 -9.69
N THR A 115 -11.96 -1.96 -9.58
CA THR A 115 -13.26 -1.79 -10.25
C THR A 115 -13.21 -0.61 -11.20
N ARG A 116 -13.81 -0.74 -12.39
CA ARG A 116 -13.90 0.32 -13.39
C ARG A 116 -14.42 1.63 -12.80
N GLY A 117 -13.78 2.75 -13.15
CA GLY A 117 -14.18 4.08 -12.70
C GLY A 117 -14.00 4.35 -11.19
N SER A 118 -13.46 3.40 -10.43
CA SER A 118 -13.30 3.51 -8.98
C SER A 118 -11.86 3.85 -8.59
N TYR A 119 -11.70 4.61 -7.50
CA TYR A 119 -10.42 4.78 -6.80
C TYR A 119 -10.30 3.87 -5.56
N VAL A 120 -11.35 3.11 -5.27
CA VAL A 120 -11.36 2.14 -4.16
C VAL A 120 -10.73 0.85 -4.65
N VAL A 121 -9.80 0.34 -3.84
CA VAL A 121 -9.19 -0.97 -4.02
C VAL A 121 -9.66 -1.83 -2.86
N ASP A 122 -10.47 -2.85 -3.16
CA ASP A 122 -10.91 -3.80 -2.15
C ASP A 122 -9.76 -4.76 -1.83
N VAL A 123 -9.64 -5.15 -0.56
CA VAL A 123 -8.65 -6.13 -0.11
C VAL A 123 -9.31 -7.19 0.73
N ARG A 124 -9.04 -8.44 0.38
CA ARG A 124 -9.61 -9.63 0.99
C ARG A 124 -8.51 -10.64 1.29
N TYR A 125 -8.71 -11.41 2.36
CA TYR A 125 -7.90 -12.59 2.67
C TYR A 125 -8.80 -13.84 2.64
N ASP A 126 -8.43 -14.82 1.82
CA ASP A 126 -9.00 -16.16 1.86
C ASP A 126 -8.03 -17.09 2.57
N ILE A 127 -8.49 -17.77 3.61
CA ILE A 127 -7.64 -18.64 4.43
C ILE A 127 -8.22 -20.04 4.39
N LYS A 128 -7.43 -20.98 3.89
CA LYS A 128 -7.71 -22.41 3.95
C LYS A 128 -6.81 -23.04 5.01
N ASN A 129 -7.43 -23.62 6.05
CA ASN A 129 -6.74 -24.37 7.10
C ASN A 129 -7.15 -25.85 7.00
N THR A 130 -6.19 -26.74 6.79
CA THR A 130 -6.36 -28.19 6.75
C THR A 130 -5.71 -28.89 7.95
N THR A 131 -5.37 -28.13 8.99
CA THR A 131 -4.82 -28.64 10.25
C THR A 131 -5.91 -28.76 11.31
N ASP A 132 -5.64 -29.54 12.36
CA ASP A 132 -6.52 -29.64 13.53
C ASP A 132 -6.41 -28.44 14.48
N ALA A 133 -5.45 -27.54 14.24
CA ALA A 133 -5.23 -26.36 15.06
C ALA A 133 -6.22 -25.25 14.72
N VAL A 134 -6.88 -24.70 15.74
CA VAL A 134 -7.75 -23.53 15.59
C VAL A 134 -6.89 -22.29 15.31
N ILE A 135 -7.23 -21.56 14.25
CA ILE A 135 -6.60 -20.27 13.91
C ILE A 135 -7.56 -19.11 14.18
N GLN A 136 -7.03 -17.99 14.67
CA GLN A 136 -7.79 -16.76 14.91
C GLN A 136 -7.11 -15.57 14.21
N PRO A 137 -7.24 -15.49 12.86
CA PRO A 137 -6.59 -14.45 12.08
C PRO A 137 -7.13 -13.06 12.43
N LYS A 138 -6.24 -12.08 12.57
CA LYS A 138 -6.60 -10.66 12.67
C LYS A 138 -5.89 -9.87 11.58
N ALA A 139 -6.63 -9.25 10.67
CA ALA A 139 -6.04 -8.40 9.65
C ALA A 139 -5.63 -7.04 10.23
N TYR A 140 -4.52 -6.50 9.75
CA TYR A 140 -4.12 -5.11 9.98
C TYR A 140 -3.85 -4.40 8.66
N PHE A 141 -4.03 -3.08 8.68
CA PHE A 141 -3.83 -2.18 7.55
C PHE A 141 -3.12 -0.93 8.08
N SER A 142 -1.93 -0.67 7.57
CA SER A 142 -1.04 0.40 8.04
C SER A 142 -0.60 1.28 6.88
N PHE A 143 -0.54 2.58 7.11
CA PHE A 143 -0.02 3.56 6.17
C PHE A 143 1.24 4.19 6.75
N TYR A 144 2.32 4.17 5.99
CA TYR A 144 3.57 4.82 6.38
C TYR A 144 3.82 6.00 5.46
N ALA A 145 3.81 7.21 6.02
CA ALA A 145 4.08 8.43 5.29
C ALA A 145 5.23 9.20 5.95
N MET A 146 6.29 9.49 5.18
CA MET A 146 7.33 10.42 5.58
C MET A 146 6.95 11.81 5.10
N LEU A 147 6.53 12.66 6.05
CA LEU A 147 6.26 14.06 5.77
C LEU A 147 7.55 14.86 5.91
N ILE A 148 8.27 15.06 4.80
CA ILE A 148 9.33 16.06 4.77
C ILE A 148 8.65 17.43 4.71
N ARG A 149 8.74 18.19 5.80
CA ARG A 149 8.43 19.62 5.71
C ARG A 149 9.55 20.26 4.88
N PRO A 150 9.25 20.96 3.77
CA PRO A 150 10.28 21.75 3.11
C PRO A 150 10.91 22.72 4.11
N LYS A 151 12.24 22.76 4.14
CA LYS A 151 13.00 23.65 5.01
C LYS A 151 12.84 25.07 4.47
N ALA A 152 12.15 25.91 5.25
CA ALA A 152 11.97 27.36 5.07
C ALA A 152 11.32 27.87 3.76
N ARG A 153 10.26 28.63 4.03
CA ARG A 153 9.43 29.48 3.18
C ARG A 153 10.26 30.50 2.36
N ALA A 154 9.99 30.62 1.07
CA ALA A 154 10.39 31.82 0.32
C ALA A 154 9.72 33.05 0.96
N PRO A 155 10.46 34.12 1.33
CA PRO A 155 9.87 35.30 1.94
C PRO A 155 8.96 35.98 0.92
N GLY A 156 7.68 36.20 1.25
CA GLY A 156 6.82 37.11 0.48
C GLY A 156 5.38 36.70 0.20
N VAL A 157 4.87 35.53 0.61
CA VAL A 157 3.44 35.19 0.34
C VAL A 157 2.58 35.38 1.59
N ILE A 158 1.70 36.38 1.50
CA ILE A 158 0.64 36.74 2.44
C ILE A 158 -0.35 35.58 2.61
N ARG A 159 -0.81 35.41 3.84
CA ARG A 159 -1.83 34.45 4.29
C ARG A 159 -3.06 34.42 3.36
N LEU A 160 -3.35 33.27 2.78
CA LEU A 160 -4.69 32.88 2.34
C LEU A 160 -4.96 31.43 2.79
N LEU A 161 -6.19 31.19 3.23
CA LEU A 161 -6.68 30.17 4.17
C LEU A 161 -6.02 28.76 4.10
N GLU A 162 -5.83 28.16 5.28
CA GLU A 162 -5.57 26.72 5.44
C GLU A 162 -6.65 25.89 4.71
N LEU A 163 -6.35 25.39 3.52
CA LEU A 163 -7.09 24.25 2.96
C LEU A 163 -6.44 22.96 3.50
N ARG A 164 -7.03 22.44 4.58
CA ARG A 164 -6.74 21.11 5.14
C ARG A 164 -7.23 20.03 4.18
N HIS A 165 -6.44 19.68 3.18
CA HIS A 165 -6.71 18.54 2.32
C HIS A 165 -5.56 17.55 2.44
N LEU A 166 -5.52 16.85 3.57
CA LEU A 166 -4.79 15.59 3.61
C LEU A 166 -5.52 14.64 2.66
N PRO A 167 -4.82 13.95 1.74
CA PRO A 167 -5.44 12.90 0.95
C PRO A 167 -5.94 11.81 1.92
N VAL A 168 -7.26 11.65 2.03
CA VAL A 168 -7.86 10.54 2.79
C VAL A 168 -8.09 9.41 1.79
N LEU A 169 -7.18 8.45 1.74
CA LEU A 169 -7.49 7.16 1.10
C LEU A 169 -8.43 6.41 2.06
N ARG A 170 -9.67 6.19 1.63
CA ARG A 170 -10.66 5.45 2.43
C ARG A 170 -10.51 3.96 2.16
N PHE A 171 -10.06 3.25 3.19
CA PHE A 171 -10.23 1.82 3.27
C PHE A 171 -11.60 1.56 3.91
N ILE A 172 -12.52 0.90 3.22
CA ILE A 172 -13.80 0.46 3.78
C ILE A 172 -13.67 -1.04 4.02
N PRO A 173 -13.18 -1.50 5.19
CA PRO A 173 -13.47 -2.85 5.60
C PRO A 173 -14.98 -2.97 5.78
N SER A 174 -15.58 -4.11 5.43
CA SER A 174 -17.01 -4.42 5.63
C SER A 174 -17.35 -4.54 7.12
N LEU A 175 -17.23 -3.45 7.87
CA LEU A 175 -17.55 -3.30 9.28
C LEU A 175 -18.10 -1.89 9.49
N LYS A 176 -19.37 -1.81 9.85
CA LYS A 176 -20.27 -0.63 9.80
C LYS A 176 -19.88 0.59 10.65
N ASN A 177 -18.69 0.68 11.24
CA ASN A 177 -18.38 1.72 12.24
C ASN A 177 -17.08 2.47 11.94
N PHE A 178 -17.21 3.74 11.54
CA PHE A 178 -16.11 4.66 11.27
C PHE A 178 -15.66 5.38 12.56
N LYS A 179 -14.37 5.34 12.88
CA LYS A 179 -13.73 6.28 13.81
C LYS A 179 -12.59 7.03 13.11
N LYS A 180 -12.64 8.35 13.17
CA LYS A 180 -11.63 9.27 12.64
C LYS A 180 -10.46 9.33 13.64
N SER A 181 -9.27 8.87 13.23
CA SER A 181 -8.03 9.03 14.02
C SER A 181 -7.16 10.12 13.40
N VAL A 182 -6.83 11.14 14.20
CA VAL A 182 -5.90 12.21 13.85
C VAL A 182 -4.47 11.72 14.06
N PHE A 183 -3.63 11.75 13.03
CA PHE A 183 -2.22 11.39 13.15
C PHE A 183 -1.47 12.46 13.97
N GLN A 184 -1.02 12.11 15.17
CA GLN A 184 0.01 12.85 15.89
C GLN A 184 1.40 12.26 15.56
N ILE A 185 2.38 13.14 15.37
CA ILE A 185 3.77 12.79 15.06
C ILE A 185 4.39 12.13 16.30
N LEU A 186 4.73 10.85 16.21
CA LEU A 186 5.59 10.17 17.19
C LEU A 186 7.04 10.68 17.02
N ARG A 187 7.44 11.64 17.86
CA ARG A 187 8.85 12.00 18.02
C ARG A 187 9.51 10.97 18.95
N LYS A 188 10.40 10.12 18.42
CA LYS A 188 11.36 9.40 19.28
C LYS A 188 12.27 10.44 19.92
N THR A 189 12.22 10.55 21.24
CA THR A 189 13.01 11.51 22.02
C THR A 189 14.17 10.78 22.70
N LYS A 190 15.38 11.27 22.39
CA LYS A 190 16.67 11.26 23.09
C LYS A 190 17.49 9.98 23.32
N ARG A 191 18.76 10.13 22.92
CA ARG A 191 19.97 9.47 23.43
C ARG A 191 20.20 9.79 24.91
N THR A 192 20.69 8.79 25.63
CA THR A 192 21.61 8.80 26.77
C THR A 192 22.40 7.49 26.60
N THR A 193 23.73 7.45 26.63
CA THR A 193 24.68 8.16 27.48
C THR A 193 25.96 8.49 26.70
#